data_AF-A0A3D0UTQ3-F1
#
_entry.id   AF-A0A3D0UTQ3-F1
#
_cell.length_a   1.000
_cell.length_b   1.000
_cell.length_c   1.000
_cell.angle_alpha   90.00
_cell.angle_beta   90.00
_cell.angle_gamma   90.00
#
_symmetry.space_group_name_H-M   'P 1'
#
loop_
_entity.id
_entity.type
_entity.pdbx_description
1 polymer ?
#
loop_
_entity_poly.entity_id
_entity_poly.type
_entity_poly.pdbx_seq_one_letter_code
_entity_poly.pdbx_strand_id
1 'polypeptide(L)' 'MITKRQLGLILAFFGFLLTLGIFAVEWFEAGNFQGIGPLQRIALVISFAILVLGITLLPFGDRPA' A
#
# COMPACT_ATOMS: atom_id res chain seq x y z
N MET A 1 -18.76 12.55 -7.71
CA MET A 1 -17.76 13.05 -6.74
C MET A 1 -17.24 11.86 -5.95
N ILE A 2 -15.93 11.75 -5.75
CA ILE A 2 -15.33 10.69 -4.92
C ILE A 2 -15.44 11.10 -3.46
N THR A 3 -15.90 10.21 -2.58
CA THR A 3 -15.95 10.48 -1.13
C THR A 3 -14.63 10.13 -0.46
N LYS A 4 -14.34 10.74 0.71
CA LYS A 4 -13.15 10.40 1.52
C LYS A 4 -13.11 8.92 1.89
N ARG A 5 -14.26 8.29 2.12
CA ARG A 5 -14.35 6.83 2.29
C ARG A 5 -13.92 6.06 1.05
N GLN A 6 -14.39 6.46 -0.14
CA GLN A 6 -13.98 5.81 -1.40
C GLN A 6 -12.49 5.98 -1.67
N LEU A 7 -11.96 7.20 -1.48
CA LEU A 7 -10.53 7.47 -1.60
C LEU A 7 -9.72 6.63 -0.59
N GLY A 8 -10.17 6.59 0.67
CA GLY A 8 -9.55 5.78 1.72
C GLY A 8 -9.51 4.30 1.37
N LEU A 9 -10.61 3.74 0.86
CA LEU A 9 -10.68 2.35 0.40
C LEU A 9 -9.72 2.09 -0.77
N ILE A 10 -9.65 2.99 -1.75
CA ILE A 10 -8.74 2.87 -2.89
C ILE A 10 -7.29 2.86 -2.40
N LEU A 11 -6.89 3.83 -1.58
CA LEU A 11 -5.53 3.92 -1.04
C LEU A 11 -5.20 2.71 -0.16
N ALA A 12 -6.12 2.28 0.71
CA ALA A 12 -5.91 1.11 1.55
C ALA A 12 -5.76 -0.17 0.71
N PHE A 13 -6.59 -0.35 -0.31
CA PHE A 13 -6.54 -1.51 -1.19
C PHE A 13 -5.22 -1.56 -1.97
N PHE A 14 -4.81 -0.46 -2.61
CA PHE A 14 -3.56 -0.43 -3.37
C PHE A 14 -2.32 -0.50 -2.47
N GLY A 15 -2.33 0.17 -1.30
CA GLY A 15 -1.27 0.05 -0.32
C GLY A 15 -1.09 -1.39 0.15
N PHE A 16 -2.18 -2.08 0.45
CA PHE A 16 -2.17 -3.50 0.82
C PHE A 16 -1.65 -4.40 -0.31
N LEU A 17 -2.15 -4.23 -1.54
CA LEU A 17 -1.70 -5.01 -2.70
C LEU A 17 -0.23 -4.79 -3.02
N LEU A 18 0.28 -3.56 -2.93
CA LEU A 18 1.69 -3.25 -3.14
C LEU A 18 2.56 -3.95 -2.09
N THR A 19 2.16 -3.89 -0.81
CA THR A 19 2.86 -4.60 0.27
C THR A 19 2.92 -6.10 -0.01
N LEU A 20 1.79 -6.72 -0.35
CA LEU A 20 1.73 -8.15 -0.69
C LEU A 20 2.57 -8.47 -1.93
N GLY A 21 2.54 -7.62 -2.96
CA GLY A 21 3.31 -7.79 -4.19
C GLY A 21 4.82 -7.80 -3.93
N ILE A 22 5.30 -6.96 -3.00
CA ILE A 22 6.73 -6.95 -2.63
C ILE A 22 7.11 -8.26 -1.94
N PHE A 23 6.29 -8.78 -1.03
CA PHE A 23 6.53 -10.10 -0.42
C PHE A 23 6.41 -11.25 -1.42
N ALA A 24 5.52 -11.13 -2.41
CA ALA A 24 5.40 -12.14 -3.46
C ALA A 24 6.69 -12.23 -4.30
N VAL A 25 7.33 -11.10 -4.63
CA VAL A 25 8.61 -11.07 -5.34
C VAL A 25 9.69 -11.86 -4.59
N GLU A 26 9.72 -11.77 -3.26
CA GLU A 26 10.62 -12.57 -2.43
C GLU A 26 10.33 -14.07 -2.52
N TRP A 27 9.05 -14.45 -2.51
CA TRP A 27 8.65 -15.86 -2.62
C TRP A 27 9.06 -16.47 -3.96
N PHE A 28 8.93 -15.70 -5.04
CA PHE A 28 9.30 -16.15 -6.39
C PHE A 28 10.80 -16.06 -6.68
N GLU A 29 11.62 -15.67 -5.69
CA GLU A 29 13.07 -15.43 -5.86
C GLU A 29 13.38 -14.55 -7.09
N ALA A 30 12.47 -13.65 -7.43
CA ALA A 30 12.58 -12.82 -8.63
C ALA A 30 13.56 -11.64 -8.45
N GLY A 31 14.18 -11.54 -7.27
CA GLY A 31 15.15 -10.51 -6.91
C GLY A 31 16.60 -10.98 -7.03
N ASN A 32 17.50 -10.06 -7.42
CA ASN A 32 18.95 -10.30 -7.43
C ASN A 32 19.61 -10.19 -6.03
N PHE A 33 18.82 -9.93 -4.99
CA PHE A 33 19.29 -9.81 -3.61
C PHE A 33 18.87 -11.04 -2.81
N GLN A 34 19.73 -11.49 -1.89
CA GLN A 34 19.31 -12.46 -0.87
C GLN A 34 18.41 -11.74 0.14
N GLY A 35 17.10 -11.90 -0.03
CA GLY A 35 16.08 -11.24 0.78
C GLY A 35 15.74 -9.81 0.30
N ILE A 36 15.10 -9.05 1.19
CA ILE A 36 14.51 -7.75 0.85
C ILE A 36 15.59 -6.72 0.50
N GLY A 37 15.71 -6.41 -0.79
CA GLY A 37 16.65 -5.45 -1.36
C GLY A 37 16.37 -4.00 -0.96
N PRO A 38 17.35 -3.08 -1.11
CA PRO A 38 17.22 -1.69 -0.68
C PRO A 38 15.99 -0.97 -1.27
N LEU A 39 15.72 -1.19 -2.55
CA LEU A 39 14.58 -0.60 -3.25
C LEU A 39 13.24 -1.16 -2.73
N GLN A 40 13.17 -2.46 -2.46
CA GLN A 40 11.97 -3.07 -1.89
C GLN A 40 11.70 -2.57 -0.47
N ARG A 41 12.72 -2.30 0.35
CA ARG A 41 12.53 -1.68 1.68
C ARG A 41 11.87 -0.31 1.58
N ILE A 42 12.35 0.53 0.65
CA ILE A 42 11.75 1.84 0.39
C ILE A 42 10.30 1.67 -0.10
N ALA A 43 10.07 0.74 -1.04
CA ALA A 43 8.75 0.44 -1.55
C ALA A 43 7.80 -0.08 -0.45
N LEU A 44 8.29 -0.87 0.52
CA LEU A 44 7.52 -1.35 1.67
C LEU A 44 7.11 -0.19 2.59
N VAL A 45 8.04 0.74 2.87
CA VAL A 45 7.72 1.92 3.68
C VAL A 45 6.67 2.79 2.98
N ILE A 46 6.81 3.02 1.67
CA ILE A 46 5.86 3.83 0.89
C ILE A 46 4.48 3.15 0.81
N SER A 47 4.43 1.86 0.47
CA SER A 47 3.17 1.10 0.39
C SER A 47 2.47 1.01 1.75
N PHE A 48 3.22 0.81 2.84
CA PHE A 48 2.68 0.86 4.19
C PHE A 48 2.15 2.24 4.56
N ALA A 49 2.86 3.32 4.22
CA ALA A 49 2.37 4.69 4.44
C ALA A 49 1.08 4.96 3.67
N ILE A 50 0.98 4.52 2.42
CA ILE A 50 -0.24 4.63 1.59
C ILE A 50 -1.40 3.85 2.23
N LEU A 51 -1.14 2.62 2.70
CA LEU A 51 -2.14 1.81 3.39
C LEU A 51 -2.66 2.51 4.64
N VAL A 52 -1.77 3.01 5.49
CA VAL A 52 -2.12 3.74 6.71
C VAL A 52 -2.91 5.01 6.38
N LEU A 53 -2.48 5.78 5.39
CA LEU A 53 -3.21 6.97 4.92
C LEU A 53 -4.61 6.61 4.39
N GLY A 54 -4.77 5.49 3.69
CA GLY A 54 -6.07 5.02 3.25
C GLY A 54 -6.99 4.68 4.42
N ILE A 55 -6.46 3.97 5.42
CA ILE A 55 -7.19 3.59 6.63
C ILE A 55 -7.62 4.83 7.44
N THR A 56 -6.76 5.85 7.57
CA THR A 56 -7.10 7.07 8.32
C THR A 56 -8.18 7.91 7.63
N LEU A 57 -8.44 7.70 6.33
CA LEU A 57 -9.50 8.38 5.60
C LEU A 57 -10.89 7.74 5.80
N LEU A 58 -10.96 6.46 6.20
CA LEU A 58 -12.23 5.73 6.36
C LEU A 58 -13.22 6.39 7.35
N PRO A 59 -12.79 6.90 8.52
CA PRO A 59 -13.69 7.55 9.49
C PRO A 59 -14.32 8.85 8.99
N PHE A 60 -13.77 9.48 7.94
CA PHE A 60 -14.31 10.75 7.42
C PHE A 60 -15.59 10.59 6.60
N GLY A 61 -15.99 9.35 6.30
CA GLY A 61 -17.29 9.03 5.70
C GLY A 61 -17.49 9.63 4.31
N ASP A 62 -18.72 10.07 4.04
CA ASP A 62 -19.16 10.52 2.71
C ASP A 62 -18.82 11.98 2.39
N ARG A 63 -17.95 12.62 3.19
CA ARG A 63 -17.44 13.95 2.86
C ARG A 63 -16.74 13.89 1.49
N PRO A 64 -16.93 14.87 0.60
CA PRO A 64 -16.22 14.92 -0.67
C PRO A 64 -14.71 14.93 -0.40
N ALA A 65 -13.97 14.17 -1.21
CA ALA A 65 -12.51 14.10 -1.17
C ALA A 65 -11.88 15.46 -1.51
#